data_AF-A0A371X965-F1
#
_entry.id   AF-A0A371X965-F1
#
_cell.length_a   1.000
_cell.length_b   1.000
_cell.length_c   1.000
_cell.angle_alpha   90.00
_cell.angle_beta   90.00
_cell.angle_gamma   90.00
#
_symmetry.space_group_name_H-M   'P 1'
#
loop_
_entity.id
_entity.type
_entity.pdbx_description
1 polymer ?
#
loop_
_entity_poly.entity_id
_entity_poly.type
_entity_poly.pdbx_seq_one_letter_code
_entity_poly.pdbx_strand_id
1 'polypeptide(L)'
;MLRPFSFRIRNPQRDKQTDAERFKHLATVIDETIAEVAAEQEGLDRRYKLSQSDAALLMMASDNDDVTETHAHTRLSSLEATIIACEERLKELGTQKNLLQKLRGELQPLLASKGDKPTAG
;
A
#
# COMPACT_ATOMS: atom_id res chain seq x y z
N MET A 1 29.54 -33.58 -41.49
CA MET A 1 28.09 -33.37 -41.70
C MET A 1 27.57 -32.47 -40.58
N LEU A 2 27.48 -31.17 -40.83
CA LEU A 2 27.04 -30.18 -39.83
C LEU A 2 25.52 -30.33 -39.66
N ARG A 3 25.05 -30.64 -38.44
CA ARG A 3 23.62 -30.59 -38.12
C ARG A 3 23.20 -29.11 -38.16
N PRO A 4 22.19 -28.72 -38.96
CA PRO A 4 21.69 -27.36 -38.87
C PRO A 4 21.12 -27.15 -37.47
N PHE A 5 21.56 -26.10 -36.78
CA PHE A 5 20.97 -25.64 -35.53
C PHE A 5 19.50 -25.30 -35.81
N SER A 6 18.59 -26.24 -35.58
CA SER A 6 17.16 -25.96 -35.68
C SER A 6 16.78 -25.07 -34.51
N PHE A 7 16.64 -23.77 -34.75
CA PHE A 7 16.08 -22.84 -33.78
C PHE A 7 14.61 -23.22 -33.59
N ARG A 8 14.31 -24.01 -32.55
CA ARG A 8 12.93 -24.39 -32.22
C ARG A 8 12.23 -23.19 -31.60
N ILE A 9 11.52 -22.44 -32.45
CA ILE A 9 10.64 -21.36 -32.00
C ILE A 9 9.57 -21.96 -31.09
N ARG A 10 9.43 -21.40 -29.88
CA ARG A 10 8.42 -21.82 -28.90
C ARG A 10 7.02 -21.58 -29.45
N ASN A 11 6.03 -22.36 -28.97
CA ASN A 11 4.63 -22.16 -29.34
C ASN A 11 4.17 -20.77 -28.85
N PRO A 12 3.77 -19.85 -29.75
CA PRO A 12 3.35 -18.48 -29.39
C PRO A 12 2.23 -18.42 -28.36
N GLN A 13 1.34 -19.42 -28.35
CA GLN A 13 0.25 -19.51 -27.38
C GLN A 13 0.77 -19.75 -25.96
N ARG A 14 1.85 -20.53 -25.86
CA ARG A 14 2.49 -20.84 -24.58
C ARG A 14 3.25 -19.64 -24.03
N ASP A 15 3.84 -18.83 -24.91
CA ASP A 15 4.49 -17.58 -24.53
C ASP A 15 3.45 -16.58 -24.02
N LYS A 16 2.34 -16.37 -24.74
CA LYS A 16 1.19 -15.56 -24.27
C LYS A 16 0.66 -16.02 -22.91
N GLN A 17 0.56 -17.33 -22.69
CA GLN A 17 0.14 -17.88 -21.40
C GLN A 17 1.15 -17.56 -20.29
N THR A 18 2.44 -17.73 -20.56
CA THR A 18 3.51 -17.44 -19.60
C THR A 18 3.51 -15.96 -19.21
N ASP A 19 3.30 -15.07 -20.19
CA ASP A 19 3.22 -13.63 -19.93
C ASP A 19 1.97 -13.26 -19.12
N ALA A 20 0.82 -13.87 -19.41
CA ALA A 20 -0.38 -13.69 -18.60
C ALA A 20 -0.19 -14.15 -17.14
N GLU A 21 0.51 -15.26 -16.92
CA GLU A 21 0.84 -15.76 -15.58
C GLU A 21 1.77 -14.79 -14.82
N ARG A 22 2.78 -14.23 -15.50
CA ARG A 22 3.67 -13.21 -14.92
C ARG A 22 2.92 -11.95 -14.50
N PHE A 23 2.06 -11.42 -15.38
CA PHE A 23 1.30 -10.21 -15.06
C PHE A 23 0.25 -10.47 -13.97
N LYS A 24 -0.36 -11.67 -13.93
CA LYS A 24 -1.26 -12.05 -12.85
C LYS A 24 -0.53 -12.11 -11.51
N HIS A 25 0.68 -12.68 -11.49
CA HIS A 25 1.49 -12.72 -10.29
C HIS A 25 1.86 -11.31 -9.81
N LEU A 26 2.33 -10.45 -10.70
CA LEU A 26 2.66 -9.06 -10.36
C LEU A 26 1.44 -8.30 -9.83
N ALA A 27 0.28 -8.46 -10.44
CA ALA A 27 -0.96 -7.84 -9.96
C ALA A 27 -1.33 -8.32 -8.55
N THR A 28 -1.13 -9.62 -8.26
CA THR A 28 -1.40 -10.20 -6.93
C THR A 28 -0.49 -9.57 -5.88
N VAL A 29 0.82 -9.48 -6.14
CA VAL A 29 1.78 -8.87 -5.22
C VAL A 29 1.44 -7.40 -4.95
N ILE A 30 1.06 -6.65 -6.00
CA ILE A 30 0.65 -5.25 -5.83
C ILE A 30 -0.62 -5.14 -4.97
N ASP A 31 -1.61 -6.00 -5.21
CA ASP A 31 -2.86 -6.00 -4.44
C ASP A 31 -2.61 -6.33 -2.95
N GLU A 32 -1.72 -7.28 -2.67
CA GLU A 32 -1.26 -7.61 -1.31
C GLU A 32 -0.55 -6.43 -0.64
N THR A 33 0.39 -5.79 -1.32
CA THR A 33 1.09 -4.61 -0.78
C THR A 33 0.13 -3.43 -0.54
N ILE A 34 -0.88 -3.22 -1.40
CA ILE A 34 -1.92 -2.21 -1.17
C ILE A 34 -2.70 -2.51 0.12
N ALA A 35 -3.01 -3.78 0.38
CA ALA A 35 -3.71 -4.20 1.59
C ALA A 35 -2.85 -3.98 2.85
N GLU A 36 -1.56 -4.30 2.79
CA GLU A 36 -0.61 -4.04 3.89
C GLU A 36 -0.51 -2.55 4.22
N VAL A 37 -0.36 -1.69 3.21
CA VAL A 37 -0.34 -0.22 3.38
C VAL A 37 -1.65 0.27 3.98
N ALA A 38 -2.79 -0.25 3.53
CA ALA A 38 -4.10 0.14 4.08
C ALA A 38 -4.25 -0.27 5.56
N ALA A 39 -3.77 -1.45 5.93
CA ALA A 39 -3.78 -1.92 7.31
C ALA A 39 -2.88 -1.05 8.21
N GLU A 40 -1.71 -0.62 7.72
CA GLU A 40 -0.83 0.30 8.45
C GLU A 40 -1.50 1.67 8.64
N GLN A 41 -2.16 2.21 7.61
CA GLN A 41 -2.93 3.45 7.70
C GLN A 41 -4.03 3.36 8.77
N GLU A 42 -4.78 2.27 8.80
CA GLU A 42 -5.82 2.04 9.81
C GLU A 42 -5.25 1.94 11.22
N GLY A 43 -4.09 1.30 11.38
CA GLY A 43 -3.36 1.25 12.65
C GLY A 43 -2.89 2.63 13.13
N LEU A 44 -2.43 3.49 12.21
CA LEU A 44 -2.02 4.86 12.52
C LEU A 44 -3.21 5.76 12.85
N ASP A 45 -4.31 5.67 12.11
CA ASP A 45 -5.53 6.44 12.38
C ASP A 45 -6.10 6.15 13.78
N ARG A 46 -6.08 4.87 14.20
CA ARG A 46 -6.45 4.49 15.57
C ARG A 46 -5.53 5.13 16.63
N ARG A 47 -4.21 5.10 16.42
CA ARG A 47 -3.24 5.70 17.35
C ARG A 47 -3.36 7.22 17.40
N TYR A 48 -3.56 7.87 16.26
CA TYR A 48 -3.79 9.31 16.15
C TYR A 48 -5.00 9.73 16.98
N LYS A 49 -6.14 9.06 16.80
CA LYS A 49 -7.39 9.35 17.55
C LYS A 49 -7.22 9.15 19.06
N LEU A 50 -6.47 8.12 19.46
CA LEU A 50 -6.14 7.89 20.87
C LEU A 50 -5.28 9.03 21.43
N SER A 51 -4.19 9.41 20.75
CA SER A 51 -3.31 10.50 21.19
C SER A 51 -4.03 11.85 21.25
N GLN A 52 -4.94 12.12 20.30
CA GLN A 52 -5.78 13.33 20.34
C GLN A 52 -6.73 13.34 21.54
N SER A 53 -7.34 12.19 21.85
CA SER A 53 -8.24 12.05 23.02
C SER A 53 -7.47 12.23 24.33
N ASP A 54 -6.29 11.61 24.45
CA ASP A 54 -5.41 11.76 25.61
C ASP A 54 -4.97 13.21 25.81
N ALA A 55 -4.66 13.93 24.72
CA ALA A 55 -4.28 15.34 24.79
C ALA A 55 -5.45 16.22 25.28
N ALA A 56 -6.66 15.97 24.78
CA ALA A 56 -7.88 16.67 25.21
C ALA A 56 -8.16 16.45 26.71
N LEU A 57 -8.05 15.21 27.20
CA LEU A 57 -8.23 14.90 28.61
C LEU A 57 -7.16 15.55 29.50
N LEU A 58 -5.91 15.57 29.05
CA LEU A 58 -4.81 16.19 29.79
C LEU A 58 -5.00 17.70 29.93
N MET A 59 -5.48 18.37 28.88
CA MET A 59 -5.82 19.81 28.93
C MET A 59 -6.93 20.07 29.95
N MET A 60 -8.00 19.26 29.94
CA MET A 60 -9.09 19.40 30.93
C MET A 60 -8.65 19.15 32.37
N ALA A 61 -7.72 18.22 32.59
CA ALA A 61 -7.19 17.92 33.92
C ALA A 61 -6.21 19.00 34.42
N SER A 62 -5.45 19.60 33.51
CA SER A 62 -4.55 20.72 33.83
C SER A 62 -5.33 21.99 34.24
N ASP A 63 -6.52 22.20 33.69
CA ASP A 63 -7.39 23.34 34.05
C ASP A 63 -8.02 23.20 35.46
N ASN A 64 -8.03 21.99 36.02
CA ASN A 64 -8.60 21.67 37.33
C ASN A 64 -7.56 21.51 38.46
N ASP A 65 -6.30 21.96 38.24
CA ASP A 65 -5.18 21.92 39.22
C ASP A 65 -4.75 20.50 39.71
N ASP A 66 -5.25 19.43 39.08
CA ASP A 66 -5.00 18.04 39.51
C ASP A 66 -3.62 17.47 39.06
N VAL A 67 -2.86 18.21 38.23
CA VAL A 67 -1.58 17.75 37.64
C VAL A 67 -0.49 18.81 37.78
N THR A 68 0.73 18.40 38.15
CA THR A 68 1.89 19.31 38.17
C THR A 68 2.18 19.83 36.76
N GLU A 69 2.30 21.15 36.61
CA GLU A 69 2.48 21.87 35.33
C GLU A 69 3.60 21.27 34.45
N THR A 70 4.72 20.87 35.07
CA THR A 70 5.85 20.23 34.39
C THR A 70 5.51 18.86 33.79
N HIS A 71 4.70 18.05 34.49
CA HIS A 71 4.28 16.73 34.01
C HIS A 71 3.27 16.87 32.87
N ALA A 72 2.31 17.79 33.01
CA ALA A 72 1.35 18.11 31.95
C ALA A 72 2.05 18.59 30.67
N HIS A 73 2.99 19.53 30.78
CA HIS A 73 3.75 20.02 29.63
C HIS A 73 4.56 18.92 28.95
N THR A 74 5.27 18.08 29.72
CA THR A 74 6.08 16.99 29.16
C THR A 74 5.21 15.99 28.39
N ARG A 75 4.05 15.63 28.96
CA ARG A 75 3.12 14.70 28.33
C ARG A 75 2.48 15.31 27.08
N LEU A 76 2.10 16.58 27.11
CA LEU A 76 1.54 17.28 25.95
C LEU A 76 2.54 17.32 24.78
N SER A 77 3.80 17.71 25.03
CA SER A 77 4.84 17.72 23.99
C SER A 77 5.09 16.32 23.40
N SER A 78 5.00 15.26 24.21
CA SER A 78 5.12 13.88 23.72
C SER A 78 3.96 13.46 22.81
N LEU A 79 2.75 13.94 23.10
CA LEU A 79 1.55 13.69 22.29
C LEU A 79 1.62 14.46 20.97
N GLU A 80 2.04 15.73 21.00
CA GLU A 80 2.27 16.54 19.80
C GLU A 80 3.29 15.89 18.86
N ALA A 81 4.44 15.44 19.40
CA ALA A 81 5.45 14.74 18.61
C ALA A 81 4.89 13.45 17.97
N THR A 82 4.06 12.71 18.70
CA THR A 82 3.40 11.49 18.19
C THR A 82 2.40 11.82 17.07
N ILE A 83 1.63 12.89 17.23
CA ILE A 83 0.65 13.37 16.24
C ILE A 83 1.37 13.77 14.94
N ILE A 84 2.43 14.58 15.03
CA ILE A 84 3.21 15.01 13.85
C ILE A 84 3.79 13.81 13.12
N ALA A 85 4.42 12.87 13.84
CA ALA A 85 4.98 11.66 13.24
C ALA A 85 3.92 10.78 12.56
N CYS A 86 2.71 10.69 13.13
CA CYS A 86 1.60 9.97 12.52
C CYS A 86 1.14 10.65 11.22
N GLU A 87 1.04 11.97 11.20
CA GLU A 87 0.62 12.73 10.01
C GLU A 87 1.63 12.60 8.86
N GLU A 88 2.92 12.73 9.15
CA GLU A 88 3.99 12.52 8.17
C GLU A 88 3.94 11.12 7.58
N ARG A 89 3.82 10.10 8.45
CA ARG A 89 3.74 8.72 8.00
C ARG A 89 2.49 8.43 7.18
N LEU A 90 1.32 8.96 7.58
CA LEU A 90 0.08 8.82 6.81
C LEU A 90 0.19 9.41 5.41
N LYS A 91 0.89 10.54 5.27
CA LYS A 91 1.17 11.17 3.97
C LYS A 91 2.08 10.30 3.09
N GLU A 92 3.13 9.71 3.67
CA GLU A 92 4.00 8.77 2.96
C GLU A 92 3.22 7.55 2.46
N LEU A 93 2.43 6.92 3.35
CA LEU A 93 1.61 5.75 3.01
C LEU A 93 0.56 6.09 1.93
N GLY A 94 -0.04 7.28 1.99
CA GLY A 94 -0.94 7.76 0.94
C GLY A 94 -0.23 7.87 -0.41
N THR A 95 1.01 8.37 -0.42
CA THR A 95 1.82 8.44 -1.64
C THR A 95 2.16 7.06 -2.19
N GLN A 96 2.55 6.12 -1.33
CA GLN A 96 2.83 4.72 -1.72
C GLN A 96 1.59 4.02 -2.28
N LYS A 97 0.45 4.13 -1.59
CA LYS A 97 -0.83 3.54 -2.03
C LYS A 97 -1.26 4.07 -3.40
N ASN A 98 -1.17 5.38 -3.61
CA ASN A 98 -1.50 6.00 -4.88
C ASN A 98 -0.60 5.49 -6.02
N LEU A 99 0.70 5.32 -5.77
CA LEU A 99 1.62 4.75 -6.76
C LEU A 99 1.24 3.30 -7.11
N LEU A 100 1.01 2.47 -6.09
CA LEU A 100 0.63 1.06 -6.27
C LEU A 100 -0.68 0.92 -7.05
N GLN A 101 -1.69 1.75 -6.74
CA GLN A 101 -2.97 1.75 -7.45
C GLN A 101 -2.81 2.14 -8.93
N LYS A 102 -1.93 3.11 -9.24
CA LYS A 102 -1.59 3.45 -10.63
C LYS A 102 -0.96 2.28 -11.35
N LEU A 103 0.08 1.67 -10.75
CA LEU A 103 0.75 0.48 -11.32
C LEU A 103 -0.25 -0.65 -11.55
N ARG A 104 -1.18 -0.88 -10.61
CA ARG A 104 -2.20 -1.91 -10.73
C ARG A 104 -3.16 -1.67 -11.90
N GLY A 105 -3.52 -0.40 -12.15
CA GLY A 105 -4.33 0.02 -13.29
C GLY A 105 -3.61 -0.19 -14.62
N GLU A 106 -2.32 0.12 -14.70
CA GLU A 106 -1.49 -0.10 -15.90
C GLU A 106 -1.36 -1.59 -16.27
N LEU A 107 -1.50 -2.50 -15.30
CA LEU A 107 -1.51 -3.95 -15.58
C LEU A 107 -2.84 -4.46 -16.16
N GLN A 108 -3.92 -3.71 -16.01
CA GLN A 108 -5.25 -4.18 -16.37
C GLN A 108 -5.42 -4.50 -17.87
N PRO A 109 -4.91 -3.69 -18.81
CA PRO A 109 -4.93 -4.03 -20.24
C PRO A 109 -4.16 -5.32 -20.57
N LEU A 110 -3.04 -5.56 -19.88
CA LEU A 110 -2.19 -6.75 -20.09
C LEU A 110 -2.90 -8.03 -19.63
N LEU A 111 -3.68 -7.93 -18.55
CA LEU A 111 -4.52 -9.01 -18.03
C LEU A 111 -5.79 -9.25 -18.87
N ALA A 112 -6.30 -8.23 -19.55
CA ALA A 112 -7.53 -8.27 -20.33
C ALA A 112 -7.36 -8.88 -21.73
N SER A 113 -6.13 -9.09 -22.23
CA SER A 113 -5.87 -9.56 -23.61
C SER A 113 -6.27 -11.02 -23.94
N LYS A 114 -7.18 -11.62 -23.16
CA LYS A 114 -7.78 -12.93 -23.49
C LYS A 114 -8.99 -12.76 -24.41
N GLY A 115 -8.83 -13.11 -25.68
CA GLY A 115 -9.97 -13.38 -26.56
C GLY A 115 -9.70 -13.24 -28.04
N ASP A 116 -8.69 -13.93 -28.59
CA ASP A 116 -8.66 -14.13 -30.04
C ASP A 116 -9.75 -15.14 -30.40
N LYS A 117 -10.69 -14.73 -31.25
CA LYS A 117 -11.85 -15.53 -31.68
C LYS A 117 -11.35 -16.81 -32.37
N PRO A 118 -12.04 -17.95 -32.22
CA PRO A 118 -11.81 -19.07 -33.11
C PRO A 118 -12.23 -18.62 -34.51
N THR A 119 -11.29 -18.58 -35.44
CA THR A 119 -11.56 -18.51 -36.87
C THR A 119 -12.35 -19.75 -37.26
N ALA A 120 -13.67 -19.60 -37.39
CA ALA A 120 -14.50 -20.59 -38.05
C ALA A 120 -14.10 -20.61 -39.54
N GLY A 121 -13.57 -21.76 -39.97
CA GLY A 121 -13.46 -22.11 -41.39
C GLY A 121 -14.78 -22.62 -41.95
#